data_AF-A0A3D9CR71-F1
#
_entry.id   AF-A0A3D9CR71-F1
#
_cell.length_a   1.000
_cell.length_b   1.000
_cell.length_c   1.000
_cell.angle_alpha   90.00
_cell.angle_beta   90.00
_cell.angle_gamma   90.00
#
_symmetry.space_group_name_H-M   'P 1'
#
loop_
_entity.id
_entity.type
_entity.pdbx_description
1 polymer ?
#
loop_
_entity_poly.entity_id
_entity_poly.type
_entity_poly.pdbx_seq_one_letter_code
_entity_poly.pdbx_strand_id
1 'polypeptide(L)'
;MNNPSQKISVVEKIGYSLGDLAANLVFQTLVTYLAYFYTDIYGLKPEDASIITLIVGLIAGFGFNPLVGALADRTRTKWGKFRPWILFSAVPLGAAALFAFSTPNFSYQGKMIYAAATYTILLLLYAANNLPYAALSGVITGDMGERNSISSYRFVAVMFAQFFVQVFMLPIILSVGQGDKAAGIEIVMTWLAIIGTIMLLITFFTTKERVIPKPEQESSLGADLKDLKKNKPWIIMLVVTALIFITLAMKGGSYVYYFNNYVDETSLKNFISPITAFFSSIGMNFFGEDPRSAGFGLFNAGGIIMMIVGITFSKRFADKYGKRDAFIASLFISTLFIVAFIFYPPKSVGLMFLSQILHGFFYGISTPLLWAMIADVADYSEWKNNRRATAIIFSAMMVGLKVGLSIGSSLVSSIIGHYGYISSEGTENVIQPESVANGAQMLVSIFPAIPFFAACGLLMFYEINKKMETQIEQELKERRKKED
;
A
#
# COMPACT_ATOMS: atom_id res chain seq x y z
N MET A 1 -7.86 29.47 -32.43
CA MET A 1 -7.83 28.09 -31.90
C MET A 1 -6.36 27.68 -31.73
N ASN A 2 -5.73 28.04 -30.62
CA ASN A 2 -4.40 27.51 -30.29
C ASN A 2 -4.63 26.22 -29.53
N ASN A 3 -4.30 25.08 -30.14
CA ASN A 3 -4.31 23.78 -29.48
C ASN A 3 -3.07 23.76 -28.56
N PRO A 4 -3.18 23.99 -27.23
CA PRO A 4 -2.02 23.84 -26.37
C PRO A 4 -1.58 22.38 -26.50
N SER A 5 -0.34 22.16 -26.94
CA SER A 5 0.25 20.84 -27.11
C SER A 5 -0.14 19.93 -25.94
N GLN A 6 -0.95 18.90 -26.22
CA GLN A 6 -1.36 17.87 -25.25
C GLN A 6 -0.16 17.01 -24.80
N LYS A 7 1.01 17.17 -25.44
CA LYS A 7 2.25 16.49 -25.05
C LYS A 7 2.78 17.04 -23.73
N ILE A 8 3.03 16.14 -22.80
CA ILE A 8 3.55 16.44 -21.48
C ILE A 8 5.06 16.30 -21.50
N SER A 9 5.77 17.32 -21.01
CA SER A 9 7.23 17.28 -20.91
C SER A 9 7.69 16.19 -19.93
N VAL A 10 8.90 15.65 -20.14
CA VAL A 10 9.51 14.69 -19.21
C VAL A 10 9.63 15.28 -17.80
N VAL A 11 9.95 16.58 -17.69
CA VAL A 11 10.03 17.30 -16.41
C VAL A 11 8.70 17.28 -15.68
N GLU A 12 7.59 17.49 -16.39
CA GLU A 12 6.25 17.45 -15.79
C GLU A 12 5.82 16.02 -15.44
N LYS A 13 6.23 15.00 -16.20
CA LYS A 13 6.00 13.57 -15.86
C LYS A 13 6.73 13.18 -14.58
N ILE A 14 8.01 13.56 -14.47
CA ILE A 14 8.83 13.32 -13.28
C ILE A 14 8.26 14.10 -12.10
N GLY A 15 7.99 15.39 -12.30
CA GLY A 15 7.42 16.27 -11.28
C GLY A 15 6.08 15.77 -10.75
N TYR A 16 5.18 15.31 -11.63
CA TYR A 16 3.94 14.64 -11.21
C TYR A 16 4.25 13.40 -10.37
N SER A 17 5.16 12.54 -10.82
CA SER A 17 5.47 11.27 -10.14
C SER A 17 6.14 11.44 -8.76
N LEU A 18 6.86 12.56 -8.54
CA LEU A 18 7.41 12.90 -7.22
C LEU A 18 6.33 13.09 -6.15
N GLY A 19 5.13 13.53 -6.54
CA GLY A 19 4.00 13.64 -5.61
C GLY A 19 3.55 12.28 -5.09
N ASP A 20 3.48 11.28 -5.99
CA ASP A 20 3.16 9.91 -5.59
C ASP A 20 4.30 9.28 -4.79
N LEU A 21 5.55 9.57 -5.17
CA LEU A 21 6.74 9.14 -4.42
C LEU A 21 6.63 9.57 -2.96
N ALA A 22 6.39 10.85 -2.70
CA ALA A 22 6.24 11.41 -1.36
C ALA A 22 5.08 10.77 -0.58
N ALA A 23 3.91 10.63 -1.22
CA ALA A 23 2.75 10.00 -0.61
C ALA A 23 3.01 8.52 -0.28
N ASN A 24 3.69 7.78 -1.16
CA ASN A 24 3.98 6.37 -0.95
C ASN A 24 5.06 6.15 0.11
N LEU A 25 6.02 7.07 0.29
CA LEU A 25 6.97 6.99 1.40
C LEU A 25 6.24 7.02 2.75
N VAL A 26 5.30 7.95 2.95
CA VAL A 26 4.49 8.01 4.18
C VAL A 26 3.60 6.77 4.32
N PHE A 27 2.93 6.38 3.25
CA PHE A 27 1.99 5.25 3.28
C PHE A 27 2.68 3.92 3.59
N GLN A 28 3.80 3.62 2.94
CA GLN A 28 4.56 2.39 3.18
C GLN A 28 5.11 2.35 4.60
N THR A 29 5.52 3.50 5.15
CA THR A 29 5.95 3.62 6.54
C THR A 29 4.83 3.28 7.52
N LEU A 30 3.61 3.77 7.28
CA LEU A 30 2.45 3.44 8.10
C LEU A 30 2.12 1.93 8.05
N VAL A 31 2.17 1.34 6.86
CA VAL A 31 1.83 -0.09 6.68
C VAL A 31 2.89 -0.99 7.35
N THR A 32 4.16 -0.63 7.24
CA THR A 32 5.28 -1.52 7.64
C THR A 32 5.67 -1.32 9.11
N TYR A 33 5.67 -0.08 9.60
CA TYR A 33 6.31 0.26 10.87
C TYR A 33 5.37 0.79 11.95
N LEU A 34 4.12 1.16 11.64
CA LEU A 34 3.24 1.78 12.64
C LEU A 34 2.97 0.87 13.84
N ALA A 35 2.69 -0.42 13.59
CA ALA A 35 2.44 -1.40 14.65
C ALA A 35 3.66 -1.53 15.57
N TYR A 36 4.84 -1.77 14.98
CA TYR A 36 6.11 -1.86 15.69
C TYR A 36 6.47 -0.56 16.42
N PHE A 37 6.22 0.60 15.82
CA PHE A 37 6.46 1.89 16.45
C PHE A 37 5.60 2.06 17.71
N TYR A 38 4.30 1.75 17.64
CA TYR A 38 3.43 1.89 18.80
C TYR A 38 3.78 0.92 19.93
N THR A 39 4.16 -0.32 19.64
CA THR A 39 4.48 -1.31 20.68
C THR A 39 5.91 -1.18 21.21
N ASP A 40 6.90 -1.14 20.31
CA ASP A 40 8.31 -1.31 20.67
C ASP A 40 9.03 0.01 20.93
N ILE A 41 8.58 1.09 20.29
CA ILE A 41 9.24 2.39 20.39
C ILE A 41 8.45 3.29 21.35
N TYR A 42 7.14 3.42 21.17
CA TYR A 42 6.32 4.30 21.99
C TYR A 42 5.85 3.64 23.31
N GLY A 43 5.77 2.31 23.33
CA GLY A 43 5.44 1.52 24.52
C GLY A 43 3.94 1.43 24.82
N LEU A 44 3.09 1.47 23.80
CA LEU A 44 1.66 1.18 23.95
C LEU A 44 1.43 -0.33 24.05
N LYS A 45 0.38 -0.72 24.79
CA LYS A 45 -0.07 -2.11 24.76
C LYS A 45 -0.56 -2.47 23.36
N PRO A 46 -0.32 -3.70 22.89
CA PRO A 46 -0.72 -4.10 21.55
C PRO A 46 -2.24 -4.01 21.31
N GLU A 47 -3.07 -4.23 22.33
CA GLU A 47 -4.52 -4.07 22.22
C GLU A 47 -4.92 -2.61 21.95
N ASP A 48 -4.30 -1.67 22.67
CA ASP A 48 -4.57 -0.25 22.53
C ASP A 48 -4.07 0.29 21.18
N ALA A 49 -2.87 -0.12 20.76
CA ALA A 49 -2.33 0.19 19.44
C ALA A 49 -3.26 -0.32 18.32
N SER A 50 -3.77 -1.54 18.45
CA SER A 50 -4.73 -2.15 17.51
C SER A 50 -6.02 -1.33 17.38
N ILE A 51 -6.62 -0.96 18.52
CA ILE A 51 -7.87 -0.17 18.55
C ILE A 51 -7.66 1.20 17.90
N ILE A 52 -6.55 1.88 18.22
CA ILE A 52 -6.22 3.19 17.62
C ILE A 52 -6.08 3.05 16.10
N THR A 53 -5.29 2.09 15.62
CA THR A 53 -5.07 1.90 14.18
C THR A 53 -6.38 1.57 13.44
N LEU A 54 -7.22 0.71 14.02
CA LEU A 54 -8.49 0.32 13.40
C LEU A 54 -9.47 1.49 13.32
N ILE A 55 -9.77 2.14 14.45
CA ILE A 55 -10.78 3.20 14.51
C ILE A 55 -10.37 4.37 13.63
N VAL A 56 -9.13 4.84 13.76
CA VAL A 56 -8.64 5.98 12.99
C VAL A 56 -8.56 5.65 11.50
N GLY A 57 -8.14 4.43 11.14
CA GLY A 57 -8.13 3.95 9.76
C GLY A 57 -9.53 3.92 9.13
N LEU A 58 -10.53 3.44 9.87
CA LEU A 58 -11.94 3.43 9.42
C LEU A 58 -12.51 4.84 9.28
N ILE A 59 -12.24 5.75 10.23
CA ILE A 59 -12.63 7.17 10.15
C ILE A 59 -12.01 7.81 8.89
N ALA A 60 -10.75 7.51 8.59
CA ALA A 60 -10.11 8.03 7.39
C ALA A 60 -10.72 7.47 6.10
N GLY A 61 -11.06 6.18 6.08
CA GLY A 61 -11.69 5.52 4.93
C GLY A 61 -13.11 6.00 4.64
N PHE A 62 -13.97 6.05 5.66
CA PHE A 62 -15.39 6.37 5.50
C PHE A 62 -15.74 7.84 5.73
N GLY A 63 -14.94 8.58 6.49
CA GLY A 63 -15.17 9.99 6.82
C GLY A 63 -14.31 10.93 5.96
N PHE A 64 -12.99 10.91 6.18
CA PHE A 64 -12.09 11.90 5.58
C PHE A 64 -12.04 11.81 4.05
N ASN A 65 -12.02 10.60 3.51
CA ASN A 65 -11.92 10.40 2.07
C ASN A 65 -13.09 10.99 1.26
N PRO A 66 -14.36 10.62 1.55
CA PRO A 66 -15.51 11.23 0.86
C PRO A 66 -15.58 12.74 1.07
N LEU A 67 -15.29 13.22 2.29
CA LEU A 67 -15.31 14.63 2.63
C LEU A 67 -14.30 15.44 1.82
N VAL A 68 -13.03 15.01 1.81
CA VAL A 68 -11.97 15.66 1.03
C VAL A 68 -12.26 15.58 -0.45
N GLY A 69 -12.73 14.42 -0.96
CA GLY A 69 -13.11 14.27 -2.36
C GLY A 69 -14.14 15.31 -2.79
N ALA A 70 -15.22 15.46 -2.02
CA ALA A 70 -16.26 16.44 -2.28
C ALA A 70 -15.77 17.90 -2.17
N LEU A 71 -14.90 18.21 -1.20
CA LEU A 71 -14.33 19.55 -1.03
C LEU A 71 -13.37 19.91 -2.17
N ALA A 72 -12.47 18.99 -2.53
CA ALA A 72 -11.61 19.12 -3.70
C ALA A 72 -12.44 19.29 -4.97
N ASP A 73 -13.58 18.60 -5.05
CA ASP A 73 -14.45 18.70 -6.20
C ASP A 73 -15.14 20.05 -6.39
N ARG A 74 -15.36 20.79 -5.29
CA ARG A 74 -15.98 22.11 -5.28
C ARG A 74 -14.98 23.26 -5.29
N THR A 75 -13.69 22.96 -5.18
CA THR A 75 -12.63 23.97 -5.10
C THR A 75 -12.46 24.68 -6.44
N ARG A 76 -12.57 26.01 -6.44
CA ARG A 76 -12.31 26.86 -7.62
C ARG A 76 -11.27 27.91 -7.27
N THR A 77 -10.07 27.80 -7.81
CA THR A 77 -8.99 28.77 -7.57
C THR A 77 -8.28 29.16 -8.86
N LYS A 78 -7.45 30.20 -8.78
CA LYS A 78 -6.58 30.65 -9.87
C LYS A 78 -5.51 29.62 -10.27
N TRP A 79 -5.16 28.68 -9.39
CA TRP A 79 -4.15 27.64 -9.66
C TRP A 79 -4.75 26.33 -10.16
N GLY A 80 -6.08 26.27 -10.29
CA GLY A 80 -6.83 25.07 -10.64
C GLY A 80 -7.70 24.57 -9.48
N LYS A 81 -8.17 23.35 -9.63
CA LYS A 81 -9.06 22.65 -8.71
C LYS A 81 -8.29 21.82 -7.68
N PHE A 82 -7.29 21.07 -8.12
CA PHE A 82 -6.59 20.06 -7.31
C PHE A 82 -5.20 20.52 -6.86
N ARG A 83 -4.51 21.34 -7.67
CA ARG A 83 -3.16 21.85 -7.33
C ARG A 83 -3.07 22.63 -6.00
N PRO A 84 -4.05 23.49 -5.62
CA PRO A 84 -4.00 24.19 -4.33
C PRO A 84 -3.93 23.25 -3.14
N TRP A 85 -4.64 22.11 -3.22
CA TRP A 85 -4.63 21.12 -2.14
C TRP A 85 -3.22 20.61 -1.91
N ILE A 86 -2.51 20.19 -2.97
CA ILE A 86 -1.12 19.72 -2.90
C ILE A 86 -0.21 20.77 -2.25
N LEU A 87 -0.32 22.03 -2.67
CA LEU A 87 0.50 23.12 -2.14
C LEU A 87 0.27 23.34 -0.64
N PHE A 88 -1.00 23.49 -0.23
CA PHE A 88 -1.35 23.83 1.14
C PHE A 88 -1.25 22.63 2.09
N SER A 89 -1.37 21.40 1.59
CA SER A 89 -1.17 20.19 2.40
C SER A 89 0.29 19.76 2.50
N ALA A 90 1.20 20.22 1.63
CA ALA A 90 2.59 19.76 1.61
C ALA A 90 3.29 19.91 2.97
N VAL A 91 3.33 21.12 3.53
CA VAL A 91 4.00 21.38 4.81
C VAL A 91 3.24 20.76 5.99
N PRO A 92 1.91 20.91 6.13
CA PRO A 92 1.16 20.26 7.21
C PRO A 92 1.30 18.74 7.21
N LEU A 93 1.32 18.10 6.03
CA LEU A 93 1.48 16.66 5.93
C LEU A 93 2.85 16.21 6.43
N GLY A 94 3.92 16.91 6.06
CA GLY A 94 5.27 16.65 6.57
C GLY A 94 5.35 16.80 8.10
N ALA A 95 4.78 17.88 8.64
CA ALA A 95 4.74 18.12 10.08
C ALA A 95 3.92 17.04 10.82
N ALA A 96 2.77 16.65 10.27
CA ALA A 96 1.95 15.59 10.86
C ALA A 96 2.64 14.22 10.80
N ALA A 97 3.39 13.93 9.74
CA ALA A 97 4.19 12.71 9.66
C ALA A 97 5.28 12.68 10.72
N LEU A 98 5.93 13.81 10.99
CA LEU A 98 6.90 13.93 12.08
C LEU A 98 6.24 13.71 13.45
N PHE A 99 5.13 14.40 13.74
CA PHE A 99 4.41 14.25 15.01
C PHE A 99 3.79 12.86 15.22
N ALA A 100 3.44 12.13 14.15
CA ALA A 100 2.92 10.78 14.27
C ALA A 100 3.98 9.76 14.71
N PHE A 101 5.25 10.06 14.49
CA PHE A 101 6.39 9.18 14.80
C PHE A 101 7.35 9.77 15.85
N SER A 102 6.97 10.86 16.50
CA SER A 102 7.70 11.40 17.66
C SER A 102 7.26 10.71 18.96
N THR A 103 8.12 10.75 19.96
CA THR A 103 7.94 10.02 21.23
C THR A 103 7.87 10.95 22.44
N PRO A 104 6.88 11.88 22.53
CA PRO A 104 6.80 12.77 23.68
C PRO A 104 6.57 11.97 24.96
N ASN A 105 7.29 12.36 26.02
CA ASN A 105 7.23 11.70 27.32
C ASN A 105 5.95 12.11 28.09
N PHE A 106 4.86 11.39 27.83
CA PHE A 106 3.59 11.53 28.55
C PHE A 106 3.29 10.30 29.41
N SER A 107 2.33 10.45 30.33
CA SER A 107 1.70 9.30 31.01
C SER A 107 1.06 8.35 29.99
N TYR A 108 0.80 7.10 30.38
CA TYR A 108 0.24 6.10 29.46
C TYR A 108 -1.04 6.57 28.73
N GLN A 109 -1.99 7.15 29.46
CA GLN A 109 -3.19 7.74 28.86
C GLN A 109 -2.86 8.91 27.91
N GLY A 110 -1.89 9.75 28.27
CA GLY A 110 -1.40 10.82 27.40
C GLY A 110 -0.77 10.28 26.12
N LYS A 111 -0.03 9.17 26.18
CA LYS A 111 0.52 8.48 25.01
C LYS A 111 -0.59 7.99 24.07
N MET A 112 -1.61 7.32 24.61
CA MET A 112 -2.74 6.85 23.80
C MET A 112 -3.45 8.00 23.07
N ILE A 113 -3.74 9.10 23.79
CA ILE A 113 -4.40 10.28 23.22
C ILE A 113 -3.50 10.92 22.15
N TYR A 114 -2.21 11.05 22.43
CA TYR A 114 -1.25 11.61 21.47
C TYR A 114 -1.19 10.78 20.19
N ALA A 115 -1.00 9.45 20.30
CA ALA A 115 -0.95 8.55 19.16
C ALA A 115 -2.25 8.59 18.32
N ALA A 116 -3.41 8.59 18.98
CA ALA A 116 -4.69 8.69 18.28
C ALA A 116 -4.85 10.04 17.56
N ALA A 117 -4.49 11.15 18.20
CA ALA A 117 -4.62 12.49 17.63
C ALA A 117 -3.67 12.71 16.44
N THR A 118 -2.39 12.39 16.60
CA THR A 118 -1.39 12.61 15.54
C THR A 118 -1.63 11.70 14.35
N TYR A 119 -2.01 10.44 14.57
CA TYR A 119 -2.38 9.53 13.49
C TYR A 119 -3.64 9.98 12.74
N THR A 120 -4.65 10.49 13.47
CA THR A 120 -5.88 11.01 12.85
C THR A 120 -5.57 12.22 11.97
N ILE A 121 -4.77 13.17 12.47
CA ILE A 121 -4.34 14.35 11.70
C ILE A 121 -3.54 13.92 10.48
N LEU A 122 -2.61 12.98 10.64
CA LEU A 122 -1.82 12.45 9.54
C LEU A 122 -2.72 11.84 8.45
N LEU A 123 -3.67 10.97 8.79
CA LEU A 123 -4.55 10.37 7.78
C LEU A 123 -5.49 11.38 7.11
N LEU A 124 -5.95 12.41 7.83
CA LEU A 124 -6.74 13.50 7.25
C LEU A 124 -5.92 14.29 6.22
N LEU A 125 -4.71 14.73 6.59
CA LEU A 125 -3.84 15.48 5.70
C LEU A 125 -3.32 14.63 4.54
N TYR A 126 -3.10 13.34 4.79
CA TYR A 126 -2.76 12.38 3.76
C TYR A 126 -3.89 12.26 2.72
N ALA A 127 -5.15 12.15 3.16
CA ALA A 127 -6.30 12.18 2.26
C ALA A 127 -6.41 13.51 1.50
N ALA A 128 -6.25 14.63 2.21
CA ALA A 128 -6.25 16.00 1.66
C ALA A 128 -5.23 16.21 0.55
N ASN A 129 -4.07 15.56 0.65
CA ASN A 129 -3.02 15.61 -0.37
C ASN A 129 -3.26 14.58 -1.50
N ASN A 130 -3.44 13.31 -1.14
CA ASN A 130 -3.36 12.20 -2.08
C ASN A 130 -4.60 12.08 -2.99
N LEU A 131 -5.80 12.39 -2.50
CA LEU A 131 -7.01 12.31 -3.33
C LEU A 131 -7.00 13.36 -4.45
N PRO A 132 -6.75 14.65 -4.19
CA PRO A 132 -6.59 15.64 -5.25
C PRO A 132 -5.43 15.32 -6.19
N TYR A 133 -4.31 14.82 -5.65
CA TYR A 133 -3.15 14.41 -6.45
C TYR A 133 -3.49 13.29 -7.46
N ALA A 134 -4.22 12.26 -7.02
CA ALA A 134 -4.65 11.18 -7.90
C ALA A 134 -5.61 11.69 -8.99
N ALA A 135 -6.54 12.56 -8.63
CA ALA A 135 -7.49 13.19 -9.56
C ALA A 135 -6.80 14.13 -10.57
N LEU A 136 -5.65 14.71 -10.21
CA LEU A 136 -4.88 15.61 -11.07
C LEU A 136 -4.49 14.94 -12.42
N SER A 137 -4.25 13.62 -12.44
CA SER A 137 -3.93 12.89 -13.69
C SER A 137 -5.02 13.03 -14.77
N GLY A 138 -6.28 13.19 -14.38
CA GLY A 138 -7.41 13.35 -15.29
C GLY A 138 -7.56 14.76 -15.87
N VAL A 139 -6.90 15.76 -15.27
CA VAL A 139 -6.99 17.17 -15.70
C VAL A 139 -5.70 17.74 -16.28
N ILE A 140 -4.58 17.00 -16.21
CA ILE A 140 -3.31 17.39 -16.82
C ILE A 140 -3.34 17.23 -18.35
N THR A 141 -3.92 16.16 -18.87
CA THR A 141 -4.03 15.87 -20.32
C THR A 141 -5.31 15.11 -20.64
N GLY A 142 -5.86 15.37 -21.83
CA GLY A 142 -6.96 14.59 -22.40
C GLY A 142 -6.49 13.43 -23.27
N ASP A 143 -5.19 13.36 -23.58
CA ASP A 143 -4.61 12.34 -24.45
C ASP A 143 -4.32 11.03 -23.70
N MET A 144 -4.81 9.91 -24.24
CA MET A 144 -4.65 8.59 -23.61
C MET A 144 -3.19 8.11 -23.61
N GLY A 145 -2.41 8.42 -24.66
CA GLY A 145 -1.01 8.02 -24.76
C GLY A 145 -0.14 8.70 -23.70
N GLU A 146 -0.32 10.01 -23.52
CA GLU A 146 0.35 10.79 -22.48
C GLU A 146 -0.08 10.38 -21.07
N ARG A 147 -1.36 10.05 -20.86
CA ARG A 147 -1.86 9.52 -19.58
C ARG A 147 -1.25 8.17 -19.22
N ASN A 148 -1.10 7.28 -20.20
CA ASN A 148 -0.39 6.01 -20.02
C ASN A 148 1.08 6.24 -19.69
N SER A 149 1.74 7.18 -20.38
CA SER A 149 3.13 7.54 -20.10
C SER A 149 3.31 8.06 -18.67
N ILE A 150 2.48 9.00 -18.20
CA ILE A 150 2.51 9.49 -16.81
C ILE A 150 2.37 8.31 -15.83
N SER A 151 1.42 7.42 -16.09
CA SER A 151 1.13 6.29 -15.20
C SER A 151 2.34 5.36 -15.04
N SER A 152 3.14 5.17 -16.11
CA SER A 152 4.39 4.40 -16.05
C SER A 152 5.46 5.07 -15.19
N TYR A 153 5.68 6.39 -15.32
CA TYR A 153 6.62 7.12 -14.46
C TYR A 153 6.18 7.07 -13.00
N ARG A 154 4.88 7.23 -12.76
CA ARG A 154 4.29 7.12 -11.43
C ARG A 154 4.51 5.74 -10.83
N PHE A 155 4.31 4.67 -11.61
CA PHE A 155 4.52 3.31 -11.14
C PHE A 155 5.97 3.05 -10.69
N VAL A 156 6.97 3.57 -11.42
CA VAL A 156 8.38 3.49 -11.02
C VAL A 156 8.62 4.20 -9.68
N ALA A 157 8.03 5.37 -9.49
CA ALA A 157 8.13 6.11 -8.23
C ALA A 157 7.52 5.33 -7.05
N VAL A 158 6.36 4.69 -7.23
CA VAL A 158 5.74 3.84 -6.20
C VAL A 158 6.63 2.64 -5.86
N MET A 159 7.18 1.96 -6.88
CA MET A 159 8.08 0.83 -6.66
C MET A 159 9.35 1.22 -5.90
N PHE A 160 9.92 2.38 -6.23
CA PHE A 160 11.05 2.92 -5.48
C PHE A 160 10.68 3.24 -4.03
N ALA A 161 9.56 3.92 -3.77
CA ALA A 161 9.11 4.22 -2.41
C ALA A 161 8.96 2.95 -1.57
N GLN A 162 8.28 1.94 -2.13
CA GLN A 162 8.06 0.66 -1.49
C GLN A 162 9.39 -0.06 -1.21
N PHE A 163 10.27 -0.14 -2.20
CA PHE A 163 11.58 -0.76 -2.03
C PHE A 163 12.41 -0.02 -0.99
N PHE A 164 12.43 1.32 -1.03
CA PHE A 164 13.20 2.13 -0.09
C PHE A 164 12.75 1.90 1.36
N VAL A 165 11.44 1.99 1.61
CA VAL A 165 10.89 1.84 2.96
C VAL A 165 11.10 0.41 3.47
N GLN A 166 10.82 -0.61 2.67
CA GLN A 166 10.90 -2.00 3.13
C GLN A 166 12.32 -2.56 3.19
N VAL A 167 13.28 -1.96 2.47
CA VAL A 167 14.67 -2.46 2.40
C VAL A 167 15.62 -1.65 3.27
N PHE A 168 15.53 -0.31 3.22
CA PHE A 168 16.55 0.56 3.81
C PHE A 168 16.11 1.24 5.11
N MET A 169 14.80 1.40 5.36
CA MET A 169 14.36 2.26 6.44
C MET A 169 14.79 1.77 7.83
N LEU A 170 14.59 0.49 8.15
CA LEU A 170 14.99 -0.05 9.46
C LEU A 170 16.50 0.00 9.70
N PRO A 171 17.38 -0.43 8.77
CA PRO A 171 18.83 -0.22 8.92
C PRO A 171 19.24 1.24 9.13
N ILE A 172 18.61 2.19 8.41
CA ILE A 172 18.90 3.62 8.58
C ILE A 172 18.46 4.11 9.97
N ILE A 173 17.28 3.70 10.43
CA ILE A 173 16.77 4.04 11.77
C ILE A 173 17.77 3.60 12.85
N LEU A 174 18.27 2.37 12.78
CA LEU A 174 19.19 1.83 13.79
C LEU A 174 20.57 2.49 13.74
N SER A 175 21.11 2.73 12.55
CA SER A 175 22.43 3.35 12.38
C SER A 175 22.47 4.80 12.81
N VAL A 176 21.44 5.59 12.49
CA VAL A 176 21.36 7.01 12.84
C VAL A 176 21.00 7.21 14.32
N GLY A 177 20.18 6.30 14.87
CA GLY A 177 19.81 6.32 16.29
C GLY A 177 20.93 5.95 17.26
N GLN A 178 22.08 5.44 16.77
CA GLN A 178 23.19 4.94 17.60
C GLN A 178 22.73 3.92 18.68
N GLY A 179 21.72 3.11 18.36
CA GLY A 179 21.08 2.18 19.30
C GLY A 179 19.72 2.66 19.84
N ASP A 180 19.49 3.97 19.94
CA ASP A 180 18.19 4.52 20.33
C ASP A 180 17.21 4.53 19.13
N LYS A 181 16.26 3.59 19.17
CA LYS A 181 15.23 3.45 18.14
C LYS A 181 14.28 4.65 18.07
N ALA A 182 14.03 5.34 19.19
CA ALA A 182 13.15 6.50 19.24
C ALA A 182 13.81 7.72 18.57
N ALA A 183 15.08 7.99 18.92
CA ALA A 183 15.86 9.04 18.26
C ALA A 183 16.04 8.73 16.76
N GLY A 184 16.35 7.48 16.42
CA GLY A 184 16.54 7.04 15.04
C GLY A 184 15.30 7.25 14.16
N ILE A 185 14.12 6.86 14.63
CA ILE A 185 12.88 7.03 13.84
C ILE A 185 12.50 8.50 13.69
N GLU A 186 12.70 9.32 14.72
CA GLU A 186 12.42 10.75 14.67
C GLU A 186 13.31 11.47 13.64
N ILE A 187 14.61 11.16 13.60
CA ILE A 187 15.54 11.75 12.61
C ILE A 187 15.18 11.33 11.19
N VAL A 188 14.94 10.03 10.97
CA VAL A 188 14.59 9.52 9.64
C VAL A 188 13.26 10.11 9.17
N MET A 189 12.26 10.21 10.05
CA MET A 189 10.98 10.83 9.72
C MET A 189 11.10 12.32 9.48
N THR A 190 12.03 13.02 10.15
CA THR A 190 12.36 14.42 9.86
C THR A 190 12.90 14.56 8.44
N TRP A 191 13.85 13.72 8.03
CA TRP A 191 14.38 13.72 6.66
C TRP A 191 13.29 13.42 5.63
N LEU A 192 12.45 12.39 5.87
CA LEU A 192 11.35 12.05 4.97
C LEU A 192 10.29 13.15 4.91
N ALA A 193 9.99 13.84 6.01
CA ALA A 193 9.09 14.98 6.04
C ALA A 193 9.62 16.15 5.19
N ILE A 194 10.90 16.49 5.32
CA ILE A 194 11.53 17.56 4.53
C ILE A 194 11.57 17.17 3.04
N ILE A 195 12.09 15.99 2.72
CA ILE A 195 12.23 15.50 1.35
C ILE A 195 10.84 15.37 0.69
N GLY A 196 9.87 14.77 1.39
CA GLY A 196 8.50 14.62 0.92
C GLY A 196 7.81 15.96 0.68
N THR A 197 8.01 16.94 1.58
CA THR A 197 7.48 18.30 1.39
C THR A 197 8.07 18.95 0.14
N ILE A 198 9.39 18.86 -0.05
CA ILE A 198 10.07 19.39 -1.24
C ILE A 198 9.51 18.73 -2.51
N MET A 199 9.34 17.40 -2.52
CA MET A 199 8.78 16.66 -3.65
C MET A 199 7.34 17.09 -3.98
N LEU A 200 6.50 17.34 -2.97
CA LEU A 200 5.13 17.84 -3.16
C LEU A 200 5.11 19.28 -3.71
N LEU A 201 6.02 20.14 -3.23
CA LEU A 201 6.17 21.50 -3.78
C LEU A 201 6.64 21.48 -5.23
N ILE A 202 7.62 20.63 -5.56
CA ILE A 202 8.06 20.41 -6.95
C ILE A 202 6.88 19.94 -7.81
N THR A 203 6.05 19.03 -7.30
CA THR A 203 4.84 18.55 -7.99
C THR A 203 3.91 19.71 -8.31
N PHE A 204 3.66 20.62 -7.36
CA PHE A 204 2.83 21.79 -7.58
C PHE A 204 3.40 22.71 -8.68
N PHE A 205 4.69 23.03 -8.62
CA PHE A 205 5.31 23.97 -9.57
C PHE A 205 5.46 23.41 -10.99
N THR A 206 5.66 22.09 -11.11
CA THR A 206 5.88 21.43 -12.40
C THR A 206 4.59 21.06 -13.13
N THR A 207 3.50 20.78 -12.41
CA THR A 207 2.23 20.36 -13.00
C THR A 207 1.34 21.54 -13.38
N LYS A 208 0.56 21.41 -14.46
CA LYS A 208 -0.46 22.40 -14.86
C LYS A 208 -1.77 21.70 -15.20
N GLU A 209 -2.87 22.22 -14.66
CA GLU A 209 -4.22 21.79 -15.04
C GLU A 209 -4.57 22.41 -16.40
N ARG A 210 -4.91 21.56 -17.38
CA ARG A 210 -5.20 21.97 -18.77
C ARG A 210 -6.62 21.62 -19.21
N VAL A 211 -7.18 20.55 -18.66
CA VAL A 211 -8.51 20.04 -19.03
C VAL A 211 -9.50 20.44 -17.94
N ILE A 212 -10.51 21.22 -18.32
CA ILE A 212 -11.67 21.48 -17.47
C ILE A 212 -12.61 20.28 -17.67
N PRO A 213 -12.86 19.46 -16.64
CA PRO A 213 -13.81 18.36 -16.75
C PRO A 213 -15.17 18.93 -17.17
N LYS A 214 -15.77 18.38 -18.23
CA LYS A 214 -17.19 18.60 -18.48
C LYS A 214 -17.95 18.06 -17.26
N PRO A 215 -18.98 18.76 -16.75
CA PRO A 215 -19.80 18.20 -15.69
C PRO A 215 -20.34 16.85 -16.19
N GLU A 216 -19.92 15.77 -15.55
CA GLU A 216 -20.48 14.43 -15.80
C GLU A 216 -21.98 14.49 -15.52
N GLN A 217 -22.76 13.74 -16.31
CA GLN A 217 -24.21 13.64 -16.13
C GLN A 217 -24.52 13.38 -14.65
N GLU A 218 -25.36 14.23 -14.05
CA GLU A 218 -25.81 14.06 -12.67
C GLU A 218 -26.55 12.73 -12.55
N SER A 219 -25.86 11.68 -12.11
CA SER A 219 -26.50 10.48 -11.62
C SER A 219 -26.77 10.66 -10.12
N SER A 220 -27.96 10.26 -9.68
CA SER A 220 -28.28 10.27 -8.26
C SER A 220 -27.47 9.17 -7.55
N LEU A 221 -26.52 9.55 -6.69
CA LEU A 221 -25.66 8.64 -5.92
C LEU A 221 -26.43 7.46 -5.27
N GLY A 222 -27.64 7.69 -4.78
CA GLY A 222 -28.47 6.64 -4.16
C GLY A 222 -28.92 5.54 -5.13
N ALA A 223 -29.17 5.87 -6.40
CA ALA A 223 -29.51 4.88 -7.43
C ALA A 223 -28.28 4.03 -7.78
N ASP A 224 -27.12 4.67 -7.95
CA ASP A 224 -25.88 3.97 -8.31
C ASP A 224 -25.43 3.01 -7.20
N LEU A 225 -25.54 3.41 -5.92
CA LEU A 225 -25.27 2.49 -4.80
C LEU A 225 -26.24 1.30 -4.76
N LYS A 226 -27.50 1.49 -5.14
CA LYS A 226 -28.50 0.40 -5.18
C LYS A 226 -28.17 -0.59 -6.29
N ASP A 227 -27.71 -0.10 -7.43
CA ASP A 227 -27.30 -0.93 -8.57
C ASP A 227 -26.01 -1.71 -8.25
N LEU A 228 -25.07 -1.09 -7.54
CA LEU A 228 -23.84 -1.76 -7.07
C LEU A 228 -24.15 -2.94 -6.13
N LYS A 229 -25.08 -2.78 -5.20
CA LYS A 229 -25.50 -3.85 -4.29
C LYS A 229 -26.15 -5.05 -5.00
N LYS A 230 -26.57 -4.90 -6.25
CA LYS A 230 -27.10 -6.02 -7.07
C LYS A 230 -26.04 -6.59 -8.02
N ASN A 231 -24.91 -5.91 -8.19
CA ASN A 231 -23.82 -6.35 -9.06
C ASN A 231 -22.93 -7.35 -8.31
N LYS A 232 -23.21 -8.65 -8.49
CA LYS A 232 -22.46 -9.74 -7.85
C LYS A 232 -20.95 -9.70 -8.15
N PRO A 233 -20.48 -9.56 -9.41
CA PRO A 233 -19.05 -9.37 -9.71
C PRO A 233 -18.40 -8.23 -8.91
N TRP A 234 -19.12 -7.11 -8.75
CA TRP A 234 -18.63 -5.97 -7.98
C TRP A 234 -18.48 -6.28 -6.49
N ILE A 235 -19.48 -6.92 -5.87
CA ILE A 235 -19.42 -7.30 -4.46
C ILE A 235 -18.26 -8.28 -4.22
N ILE A 236 -18.10 -9.27 -5.09
CA ILE A 236 -16.99 -10.23 -5.01
C ILE A 236 -15.66 -9.50 -5.06
N MET A 237 -15.48 -8.58 -6.02
CA MET A 237 -14.24 -7.82 -6.16
C MET A 237 -13.98 -6.86 -4.99
N LEU A 238 -15.03 -6.28 -4.40
CA LEU A 238 -14.90 -5.45 -3.21
C LEU A 238 -14.34 -6.24 -2.03
N VAL A 239 -14.91 -7.42 -1.77
CA VAL A 239 -14.48 -8.30 -0.68
C VAL A 239 -13.08 -8.86 -0.96
N VAL A 240 -12.81 -9.32 -2.19
CA VAL A 240 -11.48 -9.80 -2.61
C VAL A 240 -10.43 -8.71 -2.44
N THR A 241 -10.72 -7.48 -2.84
CA THR A 241 -9.82 -6.34 -2.64
C THR A 241 -9.55 -6.11 -1.16
N ALA A 242 -10.58 -6.09 -0.31
CA ALA A 242 -10.40 -5.95 1.13
C ALA A 242 -9.51 -7.06 1.70
N LEU A 243 -9.76 -8.33 1.35
CA LEU A 243 -8.97 -9.47 1.81
C LEU A 243 -7.50 -9.38 1.37
N ILE A 244 -7.24 -8.96 0.12
CA ILE A 244 -5.87 -8.79 -0.38
C ILE A 244 -5.11 -7.74 0.44
N PHE A 245 -5.77 -6.61 0.69
CA PHE A 245 -5.16 -5.51 1.45
C PHE A 245 -5.04 -5.80 2.95
N ILE A 246 -5.89 -6.66 3.52
CA ILE A 246 -5.67 -7.23 4.87
C ILE A 246 -4.34 -7.97 4.89
N THR A 247 -4.15 -8.94 3.99
CA THR A 247 -2.89 -9.71 3.93
C THR A 247 -1.68 -8.81 3.68
N LEU A 248 -1.78 -7.82 2.79
CA LEU A 248 -0.67 -6.90 2.52
C LEU A 248 -0.26 -6.13 3.78
N ALA A 249 -1.23 -5.58 4.50
CA ALA A 249 -0.97 -4.86 5.74
C ALA A 249 -0.42 -5.77 6.85
N MET A 250 -0.95 -6.99 6.96
CA MET A 250 -0.42 -7.98 7.90
C MET A 250 1.03 -8.31 7.61
N LYS A 251 1.36 -8.64 6.36
CA LYS A 251 2.74 -8.97 5.96
C LYS A 251 3.71 -7.83 6.23
N GLY A 252 3.33 -6.60 5.87
CA GLY A 252 4.15 -5.41 6.08
C GLY A 252 4.56 -5.25 7.55
N GLY A 253 3.61 -5.34 8.48
CA GLY A 253 3.89 -5.22 9.91
C GLY A 253 4.51 -6.46 10.55
N SER A 254 4.23 -7.66 10.05
CA SER A 254 4.61 -8.93 10.69
C SER A 254 6.08 -9.29 10.53
N TYR A 255 6.70 -8.89 9.41
CA TYR A 255 8.09 -9.25 9.14
C TYR A 255 9.07 -8.67 10.17
N VAL A 256 8.82 -7.45 10.67
CA VAL A 256 9.67 -6.86 11.72
C VAL A 256 9.65 -7.74 12.99
N TYR A 257 8.47 -8.17 13.42
CA TYR A 257 8.34 -9.09 14.57
C TYR A 257 8.97 -10.45 14.31
N TYR A 258 8.86 -10.99 13.09
CA TYR A 258 9.43 -12.28 12.72
C TYR A 258 10.96 -12.31 12.80
N PHE A 259 11.62 -11.29 12.24
CA PHE A 259 13.08 -11.18 12.32
C PHE A 259 13.57 -10.85 13.74
N ASN A 260 12.78 -10.12 14.54
CA ASN A 260 13.16 -9.79 15.91
C ASN A 260 12.94 -10.92 16.91
N ASN A 261 11.92 -11.76 16.71
CA ASN A 261 11.47 -12.70 17.75
C ASN A 261 11.50 -14.18 17.35
N TYR A 262 11.72 -14.53 16.07
CA TYR A 262 11.70 -15.92 15.62
C TYR A 262 13.00 -16.37 14.92
N VAL A 263 13.57 -15.54 14.04
CA VAL A 263 14.74 -15.94 13.22
C VAL A 263 16.01 -16.03 14.06
N ASP A 264 16.79 -17.11 13.88
CA ASP A 264 18.08 -17.27 14.54
C ASP A 264 19.13 -16.30 13.98
N GLU A 265 19.65 -15.43 14.83
CA GLU A 265 20.56 -14.34 14.44
C GLU A 265 21.88 -14.85 13.87
N THR A 266 22.43 -15.94 14.41
CA THR A 266 23.72 -16.50 13.96
C THR A 266 23.57 -17.08 12.55
N SER A 267 22.52 -17.87 12.33
CA SER A 267 22.22 -18.46 11.02
C SER A 267 21.91 -17.37 9.99
N LEU A 268 21.19 -16.32 10.39
CA LEU A 268 20.88 -15.17 9.55
C LEU A 268 22.15 -14.43 9.12
N LYS A 269 23.01 -14.08 10.08
CA LYS A 269 24.28 -13.40 9.85
C LYS A 269 25.15 -14.16 8.86
N ASN A 270 25.30 -15.48 9.05
CA ASN A 270 26.09 -16.32 8.16
C ASN A 270 25.52 -16.35 6.73
N PHE A 271 24.19 -16.40 6.59
CA PHE A 271 23.53 -16.43 5.30
C PHE A 271 23.67 -15.11 4.52
N ILE A 272 23.52 -13.97 5.20
CA ILE A 272 23.55 -12.65 4.54
C ILE A 272 24.96 -12.06 4.38
N SER A 273 25.95 -12.55 5.15
CA SER A 273 27.31 -12.03 5.16
C SER A 273 27.96 -11.89 3.77
N PRO A 274 27.81 -12.83 2.81
CA PRO A 274 28.36 -12.67 1.48
C PRO A 274 27.79 -11.44 0.74
N ILE A 275 26.50 -11.17 0.92
CA ILE A 275 25.81 -10.04 0.29
C ILE A 275 26.22 -8.74 0.96
N THR A 276 26.20 -8.69 2.30
CA THR A 276 26.58 -7.47 3.02
C THR A 276 28.05 -7.12 2.81
N ALA A 277 28.95 -8.12 2.81
CA ALA A 277 30.37 -7.92 2.51
C ALA A 277 30.60 -7.40 1.09
N PHE A 278 29.84 -7.87 0.10
CA PHE A 278 29.89 -7.32 -1.26
C PHE A 278 29.53 -5.84 -1.28
N PHE A 279 28.41 -5.45 -0.66
CA PHE A 279 28.01 -4.03 -0.58
C PHE A 279 29.03 -3.17 0.18
N SER A 280 29.60 -3.68 1.27
CA SER A 280 30.70 -2.99 1.97
C SER A 280 31.95 -2.84 1.11
N SER A 281 32.29 -3.83 0.29
CA SER A 281 33.46 -3.77 -0.60
C SER A 281 33.37 -2.66 -1.66
N ILE A 282 32.16 -2.30 -2.08
CA ILE A 282 31.90 -1.21 -3.04
C ILE A 282 31.60 0.13 -2.34
N GLY A 283 31.90 0.23 -1.03
CA GLY A 283 31.71 1.45 -0.22
C GLY A 283 30.28 1.74 0.20
N MET A 284 29.35 0.78 0.04
CA MET A 284 27.93 0.92 0.36
C MET A 284 27.57 0.18 1.67
N ASN A 285 27.74 0.84 2.82
CA ASN A 285 27.41 0.28 4.13
C ASN A 285 25.94 0.50 4.56
N PHE A 286 24.97 0.38 3.64
CA PHE A 286 23.55 0.66 3.92
C PHE A 286 22.90 -0.28 4.92
N PHE A 287 23.34 -1.53 4.99
CA PHE A 287 22.69 -2.57 5.79
C PHE A 287 23.09 -2.57 7.28
N GLY A 288 23.99 -1.67 7.69
CA GLY A 288 24.41 -1.53 9.09
C GLY A 288 25.11 -2.77 9.65
N GLU A 289 25.30 -2.78 10.97
CA GLU A 289 25.95 -3.89 11.70
C GLU A 289 24.95 -4.91 12.25
N ASP A 290 23.67 -4.55 12.37
CA ASP A 290 22.61 -5.41 12.91
C ASP A 290 22.14 -6.44 11.87
N PRO A 291 22.38 -7.75 12.10
CA PRO A 291 21.99 -8.79 11.13
C PRO A 291 20.48 -8.88 10.90
N ARG A 292 19.65 -8.51 11.89
CA ARG A 292 18.19 -8.65 11.80
C ARG A 292 17.58 -7.63 10.85
N SER A 293 17.97 -6.36 10.97
CA SER A 293 17.56 -5.31 10.04
C SER A 293 18.11 -5.51 8.62
N ALA A 294 19.37 -5.92 8.49
CA ALA A 294 19.96 -6.30 7.21
C ALA A 294 19.20 -7.47 6.56
N GLY A 295 18.91 -8.51 7.34
CA GLY A 295 18.14 -9.67 6.93
C GLY A 295 16.73 -9.31 6.48
N PHE A 296 16.01 -8.52 7.27
CA PHE A 296 14.68 -7.99 6.94
C PHE A 296 14.71 -7.22 5.60
N GLY A 297 15.69 -6.35 5.42
CA GLY A 297 15.81 -5.55 4.20
C GLY A 297 16.07 -6.41 2.97
N LEU A 298 17.05 -7.31 3.04
CA LEU A 298 17.39 -8.24 1.94
C LEU A 298 16.24 -9.20 1.61
N PHE A 299 15.51 -9.65 2.63
CA PHE A 299 14.35 -10.52 2.47
C PHE A 299 13.23 -9.82 1.69
N ASN A 300 12.90 -8.57 2.03
CA ASN A 300 11.93 -7.78 1.26
C ASN A 300 12.46 -7.44 -0.14
N ALA A 301 13.74 -7.11 -0.28
CA ALA A 301 14.36 -6.81 -1.57
C ALA A 301 14.19 -7.98 -2.55
N GLY A 302 14.52 -9.21 -2.12
CA GLY A 302 14.36 -10.41 -2.94
C GLY A 302 12.91 -10.63 -3.38
N GLY A 303 11.95 -10.46 -2.47
CA GLY A 303 10.53 -10.57 -2.77
C GLY A 303 10.04 -9.51 -3.78
N ILE A 304 10.40 -8.24 -3.58
CA ILE A 304 9.97 -7.13 -4.46
C ILE A 304 10.60 -7.25 -5.85
N ILE A 305 11.89 -7.57 -5.95
CA ILE A 305 12.58 -7.75 -7.24
C ILE A 305 11.89 -8.86 -8.03
N MET A 306 11.61 -9.99 -7.39
CA MET A 306 10.91 -11.09 -8.06
C MET A 306 9.45 -10.78 -8.37
N MET A 307 8.78 -9.97 -7.55
CA MET A 307 7.45 -9.45 -7.87
C MET A 307 7.45 -8.65 -9.16
N ILE A 308 8.45 -7.78 -9.37
CA ILE A 308 8.60 -7.03 -10.63
C ILE A 308 8.78 -7.97 -11.81
N VAL A 309 9.60 -9.03 -11.66
CA VAL A 309 9.73 -10.06 -12.69
C VAL A 309 8.39 -10.75 -12.96
N GLY A 310 7.65 -11.13 -11.91
CA GLY A 310 6.33 -11.76 -12.02
C GLY A 310 5.32 -10.90 -12.79
N ILE A 311 5.31 -9.58 -12.55
CA ILE A 311 4.42 -8.64 -13.25
C ILE A 311 4.55 -8.76 -14.77
N THR A 312 5.76 -8.99 -15.30
CA THR A 312 6.01 -9.12 -16.75
C THR A 312 5.27 -10.31 -17.39
N PHE A 313 4.94 -11.33 -16.61
CA PHE A 313 4.24 -12.52 -17.09
C PHE A 313 2.71 -12.39 -17.00
N SER A 314 2.18 -11.42 -16.26
CA SER A 314 0.74 -11.27 -15.99
C SER A 314 -0.10 -11.20 -17.25
N LYS A 315 0.33 -10.39 -18.23
CA LYS A 315 -0.39 -10.24 -19.50
C LYS A 315 -0.45 -11.57 -20.27
N ARG A 316 0.69 -12.27 -20.38
CA ARG A 316 0.77 -13.55 -21.08
C ARG A 316 -0.17 -14.60 -20.48
N PHE A 317 -0.25 -14.66 -19.16
CA PHE A 317 -1.14 -15.59 -18.47
C PHE A 317 -2.62 -15.19 -18.59
N ALA A 318 -2.93 -13.89 -18.48
CA ALA A 318 -4.29 -13.38 -18.68
C ALA A 318 -4.80 -13.62 -20.10
N ASP A 319 -3.99 -13.35 -21.12
CA ASP A 319 -4.36 -13.55 -22.52
C ASP A 319 -4.58 -15.04 -22.84
N LYS A 320 -3.81 -15.93 -22.21
CA LYS A 320 -3.91 -17.38 -22.43
C LYS A 320 -5.09 -18.00 -21.67
N TYR A 321 -5.17 -17.80 -20.36
CA TYR A 321 -6.09 -18.51 -19.47
C TYR A 321 -7.29 -17.68 -19.00
N GLY A 322 -7.28 -16.36 -19.23
CA GLY A 322 -8.25 -15.41 -18.68
C GLY A 322 -7.75 -14.78 -17.38
N LYS A 323 -8.11 -13.51 -17.15
CA LYS A 323 -7.66 -12.74 -15.97
C LYS A 323 -8.02 -13.42 -14.65
N ARG A 324 -9.28 -13.87 -14.51
CA ARG A 324 -9.78 -14.56 -13.30
C ARG A 324 -8.95 -15.80 -12.95
N ASP A 325 -8.79 -16.71 -13.90
CA ASP A 325 -8.16 -18.01 -13.63
C ASP A 325 -6.63 -17.84 -13.43
N ALA A 326 -6.00 -16.93 -14.18
CA ALA A 326 -4.60 -16.54 -13.95
C ALA A 326 -4.39 -15.90 -12.57
N PHE A 327 -5.33 -15.07 -12.11
CA PHE A 327 -5.32 -14.47 -10.78
C PHE A 327 -5.42 -15.55 -9.69
N ILE A 328 -6.41 -16.43 -9.77
CA ILE A 328 -6.63 -17.50 -8.78
C ILE A 328 -5.39 -18.39 -8.67
N ALA A 329 -4.88 -18.89 -9.81
CA ALA A 329 -3.74 -19.81 -9.81
C ALA A 329 -2.48 -19.16 -9.22
N SER A 330 -2.17 -17.94 -9.64
CA SER A 330 -0.96 -17.24 -9.17
C SER A 330 -1.07 -16.84 -7.69
N LEU A 331 -2.23 -16.34 -7.24
CA LEU A 331 -2.45 -16.03 -5.83
C LEU A 331 -2.41 -17.30 -4.97
N PHE A 332 -3.04 -18.40 -5.39
CA PHE A 332 -3.04 -19.66 -4.66
C PHE A 332 -1.62 -20.20 -4.48
N ILE A 333 -0.83 -20.29 -5.56
CA ILE A 333 0.56 -20.75 -5.50
C ILE A 333 1.39 -19.82 -4.60
N SER A 334 1.22 -18.50 -4.72
CA SER A 334 1.92 -17.54 -3.85
C SER A 334 1.57 -17.77 -2.36
N THR A 335 0.33 -18.17 -2.06
CA THR A 335 -0.15 -18.41 -0.70
C THR A 335 0.45 -19.68 -0.12
N LEU A 336 0.70 -20.71 -0.92
CA LEU A 336 1.39 -21.93 -0.47
C LEU A 336 2.80 -21.63 0.07
N PHE A 337 3.53 -20.71 -0.55
CA PHE A 337 4.84 -20.28 -0.06
C PHE A 337 4.77 -19.48 1.25
N ILE A 338 3.66 -18.76 1.48
CA ILE A 338 3.40 -18.12 2.79
C ILE A 338 3.12 -19.19 3.85
N VAL A 339 2.25 -20.16 3.55
CA VAL A 339 1.93 -21.25 4.50
C VAL A 339 3.17 -22.04 4.86
N ALA A 340 4.10 -22.24 3.92
CA ALA A 340 5.32 -23.00 4.13
C ALA A 340 6.19 -22.51 5.31
N PHE A 341 6.07 -21.23 5.71
CA PHE A 341 6.78 -20.67 6.87
C PHE A 341 6.48 -21.39 8.20
N ILE A 342 5.32 -22.05 8.32
CA ILE A 342 5.01 -22.85 9.53
C ILE A 342 5.95 -24.05 9.72
N PHE A 343 6.52 -24.56 8.62
CA PHE A 343 7.38 -25.74 8.65
C PHE A 343 8.87 -25.40 8.80
N TYR A 344 9.24 -24.12 8.82
CA TYR A 344 10.63 -23.70 8.83
C TYR A 344 11.14 -23.43 10.25
N PRO A 345 12.13 -24.18 10.75
CA PRO A 345 12.82 -23.89 12.00
C PRO A 345 13.53 -22.52 11.96
N PRO A 346 13.80 -21.88 13.12
CA PRO A 346 14.52 -20.60 13.23
C PRO A 346 15.83 -20.50 12.45
N LYS A 347 16.54 -21.62 12.29
CA LYS A 347 17.85 -21.72 11.63
C LYS A 347 17.76 -21.86 10.10
N SER A 348 16.59 -22.18 9.55
CA SER A 348 16.40 -22.48 8.12
C SER A 348 16.23 -21.23 7.25
N VAL A 349 17.13 -20.25 7.42
CA VAL A 349 17.05 -18.93 6.80
C VAL A 349 16.98 -18.99 5.27
N GLY A 350 17.75 -19.89 4.63
CA GLY A 350 17.73 -20.04 3.18
C GLY A 350 16.35 -20.42 2.62
N LEU A 351 15.60 -21.28 3.31
CA LEU A 351 14.23 -21.67 2.91
C LEU A 351 13.23 -20.53 3.10
N MET A 352 13.41 -19.73 4.15
CA MET A 352 12.60 -18.53 4.39
C MET A 352 12.76 -17.53 3.23
N PHE A 353 14.01 -17.23 2.84
CA PHE A 353 14.30 -16.33 1.71
C PHE A 353 13.79 -16.89 0.38
N LEU A 354 14.01 -18.18 0.11
CA LEU A 354 13.52 -18.82 -1.11
C LEU A 354 11.99 -18.73 -1.21
N SER A 355 11.29 -19.00 -0.11
CA SER A 355 9.83 -18.93 -0.08
C SER A 355 9.32 -17.51 -0.31
N GLN A 356 9.99 -16.51 0.24
CA GLN A 356 9.65 -15.11 -0.01
C GLN A 356 9.88 -14.67 -1.46
N ILE A 357 10.98 -15.11 -2.07
CA ILE A 357 11.31 -14.85 -3.47
C ILE A 357 10.26 -15.47 -4.39
N LEU A 358 9.91 -16.74 -4.16
CA LEU A 358 8.89 -17.45 -4.93
C LEU A 358 7.50 -16.86 -4.71
N HIS A 359 7.14 -16.55 -3.46
CA HIS A 359 5.93 -15.82 -3.13
C HIS A 359 5.85 -14.50 -3.92
N GLY A 360 6.92 -13.70 -3.89
CA GLY A 360 7.03 -12.43 -4.61
C GLY A 360 6.76 -12.60 -6.11
N PHE A 361 7.40 -13.58 -6.75
CA PHE A 361 7.20 -13.88 -8.17
C PHE A 361 5.73 -14.20 -8.50
N PHE A 362 5.12 -15.17 -7.82
CA PHE A 362 3.75 -15.58 -8.12
C PHE A 362 2.74 -14.49 -7.75
N TYR A 363 2.93 -13.80 -6.63
CA TYR A 363 2.08 -12.68 -6.25
C TYR A 363 2.18 -11.54 -7.27
N GLY A 364 3.37 -11.28 -7.81
CA GLY A 364 3.59 -10.29 -8.88
C GLY A 364 2.76 -10.52 -10.13
N ILE A 365 2.43 -11.78 -10.47
CA ILE A 365 1.54 -12.10 -11.59
C ILE A 365 0.09 -11.63 -11.31
N SER A 366 -0.34 -11.67 -10.05
CA SER A 366 -1.71 -11.33 -9.65
C SER A 366 -1.95 -9.82 -9.52
N THR A 367 -0.93 -9.03 -9.18
CA THR A 367 -1.10 -7.61 -8.83
C THR A 367 -1.71 -6.72 -9.93
N PRO A 368 -1.29 -6.77 -11.21
CA PRO A 368 -1.94 -5.96 -12.25
C PRO A 368 -3.31 -6.51 -12.65
N LEU A 369 -3.54 -7.82 -12.46
CA LEU A 369 -4.80 -8.47 -12.80
C LEU A 369 -5.94 -8.00 -11.89
N LEU A 370 -5.67 -7.67 -10.62
CA LEU A 370 -6.66 -7.09 -9.70
C LEU A 370 -7.32 -5.86 -10.33
N TRP A 371 -6.50 -4.92 -10.81
CA TRP A 371 -6.95 -3.66 -11.39
C TRP A 371 -7.64 -3.85 -12.73
N ALA A 372 -7.15 -4.78 -13.55
CA ALA A 372 -7.80 -5.12 -14.81
C ALA A 372 -9.20 -5.71 -14.58
N MET A 373 -9.36 -6.59 -13.59
CA MET A 373 -10.65 -7.19 -13.24
C MET A 373 -11.63 -6.16 -12.68
N ILE A 374 -11.16 -5.14 -11.94
CA ILE A 374 -12.02 -4.02 -11.50
C ILE A 374 -12.58 -3.25 -12.71
N ALA A 375 -11.78 -3.06 -13.77
CA ALA A 375 -12.26 -2.46 -15.01
C ALA A 375 -13.31 -3.36 -15.70
N ASP A 376 -13.10 -4.68 -15.73
CA ASP A 376 -14.06 -5.62 -16.31
C ASP A 376 -15.42 -5.58 -15.59
N VAL A 377 -15.42 -5.37 -14.27
CA VAL A 377 -16.67 -5.17 -13.50
C VAL A 377 -17.39 -3.88 -13.93
N ALA A 378 -16.64 -2.83 -14.26
CA ALA A 378 -17.23 -1.59 -14.77
C ALA A 378 -17.87 -1.80 -16.15
N ASP A 379 -17.19 -2.51 -17.05
CA ASP A 379 -17.73 -2.87 -18.36
C ASP A 379 -18.95 -3.81 -18.24
N TYR A 380 -18.93 -4.77 -17.31
CA TYR A 380 -20.10 -5.62 -17.01
C TYR A 380 -21.30 -4.80 -16.53
N SER A 381 -21.06 -3.79 -15.68
CA SER A 381 -22.13 -2.90 -15.22
C SER A 381 -22.71 -2.05 -16.35
N GLU A 382 -21.86 -1.52 -17.23
CA GLU A 382 -22.28 -0.76 -18.41
C GLU A 382 -23.11 -1.65 -19.35
N TRP A 383 -22.63 -2.87 -19.61
CA TRP A 383 -23.28 -3.85 -20.47
C TRP A 383 -24.68 -4.23 -19.99
N LYS A 384 -24.86 -4.40 -18.68
CA LYS A 384 -26.13 -4.81 -18.07
C LYS A 384 -27.12 -3.67 -17.88
N ASN A 385 -26.63 -2.49 -17.49
CA ASN A 385 -27.48 -1.37 -17.09
C ASN A 385 -27.61 -0.27 -18.16
N ASN A 386 -26.90 -0.37 -19.29
CA ASN A 386 -26.81 0.67 -20.32
C ASN A 386 -26.40 2.05 -19.76
N ARG A 387 -25.69 2.06 -18.63
CA ARG A 387 -25.23 3.28 -17.95
C ARG A 387 -23.80 3.07 -17.47
N ARG A 388 -22.93 4.01 -17.83
CA ARG A 388 -21.51 3.94 -17.48
C ARG A 388 -21.28 4.50 -16.08
N ALA A 389 -21.20 3.63 -15.08
CA ALA A 389 -20.96 3.96 -13.67
C ALA A 389 -19.51 3.69 -13.21
N THR A 390 -18.55 3.76 -14.14
CA THR A 390 -17.14 3.39 -13.90
C THR A 390 -16.54 4.10 -12.69
N ALA A 391 -16.71 5.42 -12.56
CA ALA A 391 -16.12 6.21 -11.47
C ALA A 391 -16.58 5.74 -10.08
N ILE A 392 -17.86 5.41 -9.94
CA ILE A 392 -18.46 4.96 -8.67
C ILE A 392 -18.00 3.54 -8.33
N ILE A 393 -17.89 2.67 -9.33
CA ILE A 393 -17.35 1.32 -9.16
C ILE A 393 -15.92 1.37 -8.61
N PHE A 394 -15.07 2.20 -9.21
CA PHE A 394 -13.69 2.37 -8.77
C PHE A 394 -13.60 3.04 -7.39
N SER A 395 -14.36 4.10 -7.13
CA SER A 395 -14.32 4.81 -5.84
C SER A 395 -14.79 3.94 -4.69
N ALA A 396 -15.85 3.15 -4.89
CA ALA A 396 -16.34 2.21 -3.90
C ALA A 396 -15.36 1.04 -3.68
N MET A 397 -14.60 0.64 -4.71
CA MET A 397 -13.51 -0.34 -4.56
C MET A 397 -12.36 0.17 -3.67
N MET A 398 -12.05 1.47 -3.75
CA MET A 398 -11.03 2.10 -2.89
C MET A 398 -11.41 2.08 -1.40
N VAL A 399 -12.70 2.02 -1.09
CA VAL A 399 -13.16 1.83 0.30
C VAL A 399 -12.73 0.45 0.81
N GLY A 400 -12.95 -0.61 0.01
CA GLY A 400 -12.53 -1.97 0.37
C GLY A 400 -11.02 -2.07 0.63
N LEU A 401 -10.21 -1.40 -0.20
CA LEU A 401 -8.77 -1.27 -0.02
C LEU A 401 -8.43 -0.66 1.35
N LYS A 402 -9.04 0.47 1.71
CA LYS A 402 -8.75 1.17 2.98
C LYS A 402 -9.21 0.42 4.21
N VAL A 403 -10.39 -0.18 4.13
CA VAL A 403 -10.92 -1.06 5.20
C VAL A 403 -9.97 -2.23 5.40
N GLY A 404 -9.53 -2.87 4.31
CA GLY A 404 -8.61 -3.99 4.37
C GLY A 404 -7.29 -3.64 5.04
N LEU A 405 -6.68 -2.52 4.66
CA LEU A 405 -5.46 -2.03 5.30
C LEU A 405 -5.63 -1.77 6.80
N SER A 406 -6.73 -1.10 7.18
CA SER A 406 -7.00 -0.74 8.58
C SER A 406 -7.18 -2.00 9.45
N ILE A 407 -7.94 -2.97 8.94
CA ILE A 407 -8.13 -4.27 9.59
C ILE A 407 -6.80 -5.01 9.67
N GLY A 408 -6.06 -5.14 8.56
CA GLY A 408 -4.81 -5.89 8.52
C GLY A 408 -3.73 -5.32 9.45
N SER A 409 -3.56 -4.00 9.47
CA SER A 409 -2.58 -3.36 10.38
C SER A 409 -2.97 -3.51 11.86
N SER A 410 -4.26 -3.40 12.19
CA SER A 410 -4.76 -3.64 13.55
C SER A 410 -4.59 -5.11 13.98
N LEU A 411 -4.83 -6.06 13.08
CA LEU A 411 -4.68 -7.48 13.36
C LEU A 411 -3.25 -7.85 13.76
N VAL A 412 -2.21 -7.22 13.19
CA VAL A 412 -0.81 -7.50 13.59
C VAL A 412 -0.60 -7.25 15.08
N SER A 413 -0.98 -6.05 15.55
CA SER A 413 -0.84 -5.69 16.97
C SER A 413 -1.75 -6.54 17.87
N SER A 414 -2.99 -6.79 17.44
CA SER A 414 -3.92 -7.60 18.22
C SER A 414 -3.45 -9.05 18.39
N ILE A 415 -2.92 -9.65 17.32
CA ILE A 415 -2.46 -11.04 17.34
C ILE A 415 -1.20 -11.15 18.19
N ILE A 416 -0.20 -10.28 17.99
CA ILE A 416 1.04 -10.39 18.77
C ILE A 416 0.78 -10.16 20.27
N GLY A 417 -0.13 -9.25 20.62
CA GLY A 417 -0.61 -9.06 21.99
C GLY A 417 -1.24 -10.33 22.58
N HIS A 418 -2.07 -11.03 21.81
CA HIS A 418 -2.66 -12.31 22.23
C HIS A 418 -1.61 -13.39 22.55
N TYR A 419 -0.47 -13.37 21.86
CA TYR A 419 0.66 -14.26 22.14
C TYR A 419 1.54 -13.79 23.31
N GLY A 420 1.14 -12.73 24.03
CA GLY A 420 1.81 -12.25 25.23
C GLY A 420 2.98 -11.31 24.94
N TYR A 421 2.94 -10.56 23.83
CA TYR A 421 3.98 -9.58 23.51
C TYR A 421 4.13 -8.54 24.62
N ILE A 422 5.33 -8.45 25.17
CA ILE A 422 5.66 -7.44 26.18
C ILE A 422 6.23 -6.24 25.44
N SER A 423 5.49 -5.14 25.44
CA SER A 423 5.95 -3.86 24.89
C SER A 423 7.14 -3.35 25.71
N SER A 424 8.19 -2.90 25.03
CA SER A 424 9.35 -2.29 25.67
C SER A 424 8.93 -0.93 26.26
N GLU A 425 8.67 -0.87 27.56
CA GLU A 425 8.43 0.39 28.30
C GLU A 425 9.74 1.21 28.44
N GLY A 426 10.49 1.41 27.36
CA GLY A 426 11.78 2.11 27.40
C GLY A 426 12.92 1.36 28.10
N THR A 427 12.77 0.04 28.33
CA THR A 427 13.84 -0.82 28.84
C THR A 427 14.43 -1.66 27.71
N GLU A 428 15.73 -1.49 27.45
CA GLU A 428 16.49 -2.39 26.60
C GLU A 428 16.59 -3.76 27.29
N ASN A 429 16.29 -4.84 26.56
CA ASN A 429 16.29 -6.24 27.00
C ASN A 429 15.02 -6.77 27.70
N VAL A 430 13.85 -6.45 27.17
CA VAL A 430 12.65 -7.25 27.46
C VAL A 430 12.79 -8.62 26.83
N ILE A 431 12.95 -9.67 27.65
CA ILE A 431 12.94 -11.06 27.18
C ILE A 431 11.50 -11.42 26.85
N GLN A 432 11.23 -11.66 25.57
CA GLN A 432 9.90 -12.05 25.12
C GLN A 432 9.59 -13.51 25.50
N PRO A 433 8.32 -13.81 25.86
CA PRO A 433 7.88 -15.19 26.04
C PRO A 433 8.08 -16.05 24.79
N GLU A 434 8.32 -17.35 24.95
CA GLU A 434 8.45 -18.29 23.82
C GLU A 434 7.19 -18.31 22.93
N SER A 435 6.01 -18.04 23.50
CA SER A 435 4.76 -17.89 22.75
C SER A 435 4.83 -16.77 21.70
N VAL A 436 5.61 -15.71 21.92
CA VAL A 436 5.78 -14.60 20.97
C VAL A 436 6.49 -15.06 19.70
N ALA A 437 7.48 -15.95 19.81
CA ALA A 437 8.16 -16.52 18.65
C ALA A 437 7.16 -17.29 17.76
N ASN A 438 6.31 -18.11 18.38
CA ASN A 438 5.22 -18.80 17.69
C ASN A 438 4.22 -17.82 17.08
N GLY A 439 3.84 -16.77 17.81
CA GLY A 439 2.96 -15.70 17.31
C GLY A 439 3.53 -15.00 16.08
N ALA A 440 4.82 -14.66 16.10
CA ALA A 440 5.52 -14.03 14.99
C ALA A 440 5.60 -14.96 13.76
N GLN A 441 5.82 -16.27 13.97
CA GLN A 441 5.76 -17.27 12.89
C GLN A 441 4.36 -17.38 12.27
N MET A 442 3.30 -17.40 13.10
CA MET A 442 1.91 -17.45 12.63
C MET A 442 1.50 -16.18 11.88
N LEU A 443 2.01 -15.03 12.32
CA LEU A 443 1.79 -13.72 11.70
C LEU A 443 2.41 -13.60 10.30
N VAL A 444 3.46 -14.36 10.00
CA VAL A 444 4.04 -14.42 8.65
C VAL A 444 3.43 -15.54 7.80
N SER A 445 2.84 -16.57 8.42
CA SER A 445 2.35 -17.77 7.75
C SER A 445 0.81 -17.85 7.67
N ILE A 446 0.17 -18.45 8.67
CA ILE A 446 -1.23 -18.86 8.63
C ILE A 446 -2.17 -17.65 8.59
N PHE A 447 -1.94 -16.63 9.41
CA PHE A 447 -2.89 -15.52 9.49
C PHE A 447 -3.00 -14.72 8.19
N PRO A 448 -1.91 -14.36 7.49
CA PRO A 448 -2.00 -13.71 6.18
C PRO A 448 -2.46 -14.66 5.06
N ALA A 449 -2.33 -15.98 5.22
CA ALA A 449 -2.79 -16.96 4.24
C ALA A 449 -4.33 -17.11 4.21
N ILE A 450 -5.01 -16.96 5.35
CA ILE A 450 -6.47 -17.11 5.46
C ILE A 450 -7.21 -16.14 4.50
N PRO A 451 -6.96 -14.81 4.50
CA PRO A 451 -7.63 -13.90 3.58
C PRO A 451 -7.32 -14.20 2.11
N PHE A 452 -6.10 -14.62 1.78
CA PHE A 452 -5.74 -14.99 0.40
C PHE A 452 -6.46 -16.26 -0.08
N PHE A 453 -6.57 -17.30 0.75
CA PHE A 453 -7.36 -18.48 0.39
C PHE A 453 -8.85 -18.14 0.29
N ALA A 454 -9.38 -17.31 1.19
CA ALA A 454 -10.75 -16.82 1.10
C ALA A 454 -10.97 -16.02 -0.20
N ALA A 455 -10.01 -15.18 -0.60
CA ALA A 455 -10.05 -14.46 -1.87
C ALA A 455 -10.06 -15.40 -3.08
N CYS A 456 -9.20 -16.43 -3.09
CA CYS A 456 -9.22 -17.48 -4.11
C CYS A 456 -10.60 -18.18 -4.16
N GLY A 457 -11.16 -18.51 -3.00
CA GLY A 457 -12.48 -19.13 -2.86
C GLY A 457 -13.60 -18.27 -3.44
N LEU A 458 -13.62 -16.97 -3.11
CA LEU A 458 -14.60 -16.03 -3.64
C LEU A 458 -14.48 -15.81 -5.14
N LEU A 459 -13.25 -15.79 -5.67
CA LEU A 459 -13.00 -15.65 -7.10
C LEU A 459 -13.50 -16.85 -7.91
N MET A 460 -13.67 -18.03 -7.32
CA MET A 460 -14.33 -19.15 -8.00
C MET A 460 -15.80 -18.85 -8.33
N PHE A 461 -16.47 -17.99 -7.56
CA PHE A 461 -17.83 -17.52 -7.81
C PHE A 461 -17.88 -16.28 -8.72
N TYR A 462 -16.72 -15.75 -9.15
CA TYR A 462 -16.66 -14.60 -10.03
C TYR A 462 -17.09 -14.97 -11.46
N GLU A 463 -18.16 -14.34 -11.92
CA GLU A 463 -18.87 -14.70 -13.16
C GLU A 463 -18.11 -14.30 -14.45
N ILE A 464 -17.25 -13.28 -14.39
CA ILE A 464 -16.56 -12.73 -15.57
C ILE A 464 -15.30 -13.57 -15.86
N ASN A 465 -15.51 -14.69 -16.55
CA ASN A 465 -14.45 -15.51 -17.12
C ASN A 465 -14.04 -15.01 -18.51
N LYS A 466 -13.01 -15.61 -19.12
CA LYS A 466 -12.48 -15.21 -20.44
C LYS A 466 -13.54 -15.14 -21.53
N LYS A 467 -14.49 -16.09 -21.54
CA LYS A 467 -15.56 -16.15 -22.54
C LYS A 467 -16.52 -14.97 -22.36
N MET A 468 -16.94 -14.71 -21.13
CA MET A 468 -17.82 -13.60 -20.78
C MET A 468 -17.15 -12.25 -21.04
N GLU A 469 -15.87 -12.10 -20.70
CA GLU A 469 -15.07 -10.91 -20.99
C GLU A 469 -15.07 -10.60 -22.50
N THR A 470 -14.77 -11.60 -23.33
CA THR A 470 -14.76 -11.44 -24.79
C THR A 470 -16.13 -11.05 -25.34
N GLN A 471 -17.20 -11.64 -24.80
CA GLN A 471 -18.58 -11.33 -25.19
C GLN A 471 -18.94 -9.87 -24.85
N ILE A 472 -18.70 -9.44 -23.61
CA ILE A 472 -18.98 -8.07 -23.15
C ILE A 472 -18.23 -7.06 -24.03
N GLU A 473 -16.96 -7.32 -24.32
CA GLU A 473 -16.12 -6.41 -25.10
C GLU A 473 -16.62 -6.27 -26.55
N GLN A 474 -17.06 -7.38 -27.18
CA GLN A 474 -17.63 -7.37 -28.51
C GLN A 474 -18.98 -6.63 -28.56
N GLU A 475 -19.90 -6.95 -27.64
CA GLU A 475 -21.23 -6.33 -27.61
C GLU A 475 -21.17 -4.83 -27.30
N LEU A 476 -20.29 -4.40 -26.40
CA LEU A 476 -20.09 -2.97 -26.12
C LEU A 476 -19.49 -2.23 -27.32
N LYS A 477 -18.53 -2.84 -28.04
CA LYS A 477 -17.99 -2.26 -29.27
C LYS A 477 -19.06 -2.09 -30.34
N GLU A 478 -19.97 -3.06 -30.48
CA GLU A 478 -21.09 -2.98 -31.42
C GLU A 478 -22.12 -1.91 -31.04
N ARG A 479 -22.42 -1.75 -29.74
CA ARG A 479 -23.33 -0.69 -29.26
C ARG A 479 -22.76 0.69 -29.54
N ARG A 480 -21.48 0.92 -29.25
CA ARG A 480 -20.81 2.20 -29.49
C ARG A 480 -20.78 2.58 -30.97
N LYS A 481 -20.55 1.61 -31.86
CA LYS A 481 -20.64 1.82 -33.32
C LYS A 481 -22.04 2.18 -33.86
N LYS A 482 -23.10 1.93 -33.08
CA LYS A 482 -24.48 2.29 -33.44
C LYS A 482 -24.90 3.66 -32.91
N GLU A 483 -24.16 4.20 -31.93
CA GLU A 483 -24.40 5.51 -31.32
C GLU A 483 -23.60 6.63 -32.00
N ASP A 484 -22.46 6.30 -32.63
CA ASP A 484 -21.70 7.15 -33.58
C ASP A 484 -22.30 7.07 -34.99
#